data_AF-A0A0Q9KVW9-F1
#
_entry.id   AF-A0A0Q9KVW9-F1
#
_cell.length_a   1.000
_cell.length_b   1.000
_cell.length_c   1.000
_cell.angle_alpha   90.00
_cell.angle_beta   90.00
_cell.angle_gamma   90.00
#
_symmetry.space_group_name_H-M   'P 1'
#
loop_
_entity.id
_entity.type
_entity.pdbx_description
1 polymer ?
#
loop_
_entity_poly.entity_id
_entity_poly.type
_entity_poly.pdbx_seq_one_letter_code
_entity_poly.pdbx_strand_id
1 'polypeptide(L)'
;MATNRRVEIELPRVFLDDSGILVGTATDRGTVYSIHIPTFDVDIWRDYDKMSDGMQAQKYAPVARRIGQIMNSEFLRPLFCQSPDTRVDLFRWISEGKVVLFRVPTGKISERAVQILAYWLTLNVFLVKVALGGRGAGTYLVLNEPHQFLSDGLVHFMEHMLSEGLKYRMAPVIIFHHFTQFKRYSGFVDMMMAASANWHVYKNTNAGVYERLMPYLSRNAFETTKRFQFIGVWLNVAGEYEAPFVADALPIVGMRYKAEKERKGAGFGRPITEVLAQIKRRNAEARG
;
A
#
# COMPACT_ATOMS: atom_id res chain seq x y z
N MET A 1 -6.40 -46.52 -31.49
CA MET A 1 -5.46 -45.65 -32.24
C MET A 1 -5.66 -44.22 -31.77
N ALA A 2 -4.82 -43.74 -30.85
CA ALA A 2 -4.88 -42.35 -30.39
C ALA A 2 -4.13 -41.48 -31.40
N THR A 3 -4.87 -40.63 -32.11
CA THR A 3 -4.32 -39.63 -33.03
C THR A 3 -3.62 -38.55 -32.21
N ASN A 4 -2.29 -38.59 -32.18
CA ASN A 4 -1.46 -37.49 -31.67
C ASN A 4 -1.70 -36.26 -32.56
N ARG A 5 -2.64 -35.40 -32.14
CA ARG A 5 -2.74 -34.03 -32.68
C ARG A 5 -1.51 -33.27 -32.22
N ARG A 6 -0.51 -33.21 -33.09
CA ARG A 6 0.68 -32.38 -32.91
C ARG A 6 0.22 -30.92 -32.91
N VAL A 7 0.30 -30.25 -31.77
CA VAL A 7 0.10 -28.81 -31.66
C VAL A 7 1.44 -28.17 -32.01
N GLU A 8 1.56 -27.61 -33.21
CA GLU A 8 2.68 -26.73 -33.54
C GLU A 8 2.40 -25.37 -32.91
N ILE A 9 3.21 -24.98 -31.93
CA ILE A 9 3.18 -23.65 -31.33
C ILE A 9 4.33 -22.88 -31.98
N GLU A 10 4.00 -21.90 -32.82
CA GLU A 10 5.01 -21.00 -33.38
C GLU A 10 5.59 -20.17 -32.24
N LEU A 11 6.89 -20.33 -31.96
CA LEU A 11 7.58 -19.55 -30.94
C LEU A 11 7.68 -18.09 -31.41
N PRO A 12 7.08 -17.12 -30.69
CA PRO A 12 7.16 -15.73 -31.08
C PRO A 12 8.63 -15.27 -31.12
N ARG A 13 9.03 -14.59 -32.21
CA ARG A 13 10.42 -14.16 -32.46
C ARG A 13 11.08 -13.41 -31.30
N VAL A 14 10.28 -12.69 -30.51
CA VAL A 14 10.75 -11.93 -29.34
C VAL A 14 11.40 -12.81 -28.26
N PHE A 15 11.08 -14.11 -28.21
CA PHE A 15 11.67 -15.06 -27.26
C PHE A 15 12.97 -15.69 -27.78
N LEU A 16 13.34 -15.42 -29.02
CA LEU A 16 14.58 -15.89 -29.66
C LEU A 16 15.65 -14.80 -29.67
N ASP A 17 15.36 -13.62 -29.10
CA ASP A 17 16.26 -12.49 -28.98
C ASP A 17 17.27 -12.72 -27.84
N ASP A 18 18.53 -12.87 -28.20
CA ASP A 18 19.66 -13.13 -27.32
C ASP A 18 20.01 -11.97 -26.38
N SER A 19 19.37 -10.81 -26.54
CA SER A 19 19.48 -9.67 -25.60
C SER A 19 18.65 -9.83 -24.31
N GLY A 20 17.74 -10.81 -24.25
CA GLY A 20 16.93 -11.09 -23.06
C GLY A 20 17.57 -12.04 -22.04
N ILE A 21 16.91 -12.27 -20.91
CA ILE A 21 17.37 -13.23 -19.89
C ILE A 21 17.12 -14.65 -20.39
N LEU A 22 18.17 -15.46 -20.52
CA LEU A 22 18.04 -16.88 -20.87
C LEU A 22 17.21 -17.62 -19.81
N VAL A 23 16.10 -18.22 -20.24
CA VAL A 23 15.14 -18.93 -19.37
C VAL A 23 15.22 -20.44 -19.56
N GLY A 24 15.71 -20.87 -20.71
CA GLY A 24 15.86 -22.28 -21.03
C GLY A 24 15.97 -22.49 -22.53
N THR A 25 15.65 -23.71 -22.96
CA THR A 25 15.69 -24.11 -24.37
C THR A 25 14.37 -24.74 -24.78
N ALA A 26 13.88 -24.42 -25.97
CA ALA A 26 12.73 -25.08 -26.58
C ALA A 26 13.17 -25.85 -27.84
N THR A 27 12.56 -27.01 -28.09
CA THR A 27 12.77 -27.75 -29.34
C THR A 27 11.56 -27.55 -30.22
N ASP A 28 11.75 -26.87 -31.35
CA ASP A 28 10.72 -26.74 -32.39
C ASP A 28 11.24 -27.35 -33.69
N ARG A 29 10.42 -28.21 -34.31
CA ARG A 29 10.73 -28.97 -35.53
C ARG A 29 12.13 -29.64 -35.56
N GLY A 30 12.62 -30.08 -34.41
CA GLY A 30 13.93 -30.75 -34.26
C GLY A 30 15.12 -29.81 -34.09
N THR A 31 14.89 -28.49 -34.13
CA THR A 31 15.90 -27.47 -33.84
C THR A 31 15.74 -27.00 -32.40
N VAL A 32 16.85 -26.93 -31.66
CA VAL A 32 16.88 -26.41 -30.29
C VAL A 32 17.14 -24.90 -30.34
N TYR A 33 16.24 -24.14 -29.74
CA TYR A 33 16.33 -22.69 -29.60
C TYR A 33 16.56 -22.32 -28.14
N SER A 34 17.50 -21.40 -27.89
CA SER A 34 17.59 -20.70 -26.61
C SER A 34 16.41 -19.75 -26.49
N ILE A 35 15.69 -19.83 -25.37
CA ILE A 35 14.52 -19.02 -25.07
C ILE A 35 14.90 -17.95 -24.06
N HIS A 36 14.74 -16.70 -24.47
CA HIS A 36 15.05 -15.52 -23.68
C HIS A 36 13.74 -14.81 -23.30
N ILE A 37 13.58 -14.42 -22.03
CA ILE A 37 12.54 -13.47 -21.64
C ILE A 37 13.00 -12.10 -22.12
N PRO A 38 12.22 -11.39 -22.96
CA PRO A 38 12.52 -10.03 -23.31
C PRO A 38 12.49 -9.17 -22.05
N THR A 39 13.65 -8.67 -21.66
CA THR A 39 13.73 -7.60 -20.67
C THR A 39 13.30 -6.34 -21.38
N PHE A 40 12.11 -5.83 -21.04
CA PHE A 40 11.73 -4.48 -21.47
C PHE A 40 12.81 -3.51 -20.96
N ASP A 41 13.61 -3.03 -21.90
CA ASP A 41 14.42 -1.82 -21.84
C ASP A 41 15.61 -1.85 -20.86
N VAL A 42 16.69 -2.53 -21.28
CA VAL A 42 17.99 -2.50 -20.56
C VAL A 42 18.75 -1.19 -20.77
N ASP A 43 18.23 -0.25 -21.56
CA ASP A 43 18.99 0.92 -22.01
C ASP A 43 18.16 2.22 -22.11
N ILE A 44 17.23 2.41 -21.17
CA ILE A 44 16.41 3.63 -21.03
C ILE A 44 17.25 4.91 -21.18
N TRP A 45 18.47 4.92 -20.62
CA TRP A 45 19.39 6.06 -20.69
C TRP A 45 20.00 6.23 -22.08
N ARG A 46 20.42 5.14 -22.73
CA ARG A 46 20.94 5.19 -24.10
C ARG A 46 19.90 5.67 -25.09
N ASP A 47 18.65 5.28 -24.90
CA ASP A 47 17.55 5.71 -25.76
C ASP A 47 17.12 7.14 -25.44
N TYR A 48 17.16 7.55 -24.17
CA TYR A 48 16.98 8.95 -23.76
C TYR A 48 18.05 9.86 -24.39
N ASP A 49 19.31 9.46 -24.39
CA ASP A 49 20.44 10.24 -24.92
C ASP A 49 20.36 10.42 -26.45
N LYS A 50 19.66 9.53 -27.16
CA LYS A 50 19.41 9.63 -28.61
C LYS A 50 18.20 10.49 -28.97
N MET A 51 17.38 10.89 -27.99
CA MET A 51 16.22 11.75 -28.22
C MET A 51 16.65 13.20 -28.44
N SER A 52 15.83 13.97 -29.17
CA SER A 52 16.02 15.41 -29.26
C SER A 52 15.84 16.08 -27.89
N ASP A 53 16.47 17.24 -27.69
CA ASP A 53 16.37 18.02 -26.46
C ASP A 53 14.91 18.27 -26.02
N GLY A 54 14.02 18.50 -27.00
CA GLY A 54 12.59 18.68 -26.74
C GLY A 54 11.91 17.42 -26.19
N MET A 55 12.24 16.24 -26.74
CA MET A 55 11.72 14.95 -26.28
C MET A 55 12.30 14.54 -24.93
N GLN A 56 13.61 14.79 -24.72
CA GLN A 56 14.27 14.60 -23.43
C GLN A 56 13.60 15.45 -22.35
N ALA A 57 13.40 16.75 -22.61
CA ALA A 57 12.73 17.66 -21.69
C ALA A 57 11.30 17.19 -21.37
N GLN A 58 10.55 16.70 -22.36
CA GLN A 58 9.19 16.19 -22.15
C GLN A 58 9.16 14.94 -21.25
N LYS A 59 10.14 14.04 -21.36
CA LYS A 59 10.26 12.85 -20.51
C LYS A 59 10.82 13.16 -19.11
N TYR A 60 11.80 14.05 -19.00
CA TYR A 60 12.45 14.40 -17.74
C TYR A 60 11.62 15.35 -16.87
N ALA A 61 10.92 16.32 -17.47
CA ALA A 61 10.20 17.36 -16.72
C ALA A 61 9.19 16.80 -15.68
N PRO A 62 8.41 15.74 -15.96
CA PRO A 62 7.55 15.12 -14.94
C PRO A 62 8.32 14.56 -13.73
N VAL A 63 9.48 13.94 -13.96
CA VAL A 63 10.35 13.40 -12.90
C VAL A 63 10.94 14.55 -12.08
N ALA A 64 11.53 15.53 -12.76
CA ALA A 64 12.09 16.72 -12.12
C ALA A 64 11.06 17.46 -11.27
N ARG A 65 9.82 17.59 -11.77
CA ARG A 65 8.71 18.22 -11.03
C ARG A 65 8.37 17.43 -9.75
N ARG A 66 8.34 16.10 -9.80
CA ARG A 66 8.07 15.25 -8.62
C ARG A 66 9.21 15.33 -7.59
N ILE A 67 10.46 15.29 -8.05
CA ILE A 67 11.63 15.49 -7.18
C ILE A 67 11.57 16.89 -6.55
N GLY A 68 11.31 17.92 -7.35
CA GLY A 68 11.15 19.30 -6.87
C GLY A 68 10.07 19.44 -5.80
N GLN A 69 8.95 18.71 -5.89
CA GLN A 69 7.91 18.72 -4.86
C GLN A 69 8.39 18.18 -3.52
N ILE A 70 9.23 17.14 -3.53
CA ILE A 70 9.84 16.60 -2.31
C ILE A 70 10.88 17.60 -1.79
N MET A 71 11.77 18.07 -2.66
CA MET A 71 12.90 18.93 -2.30
C MET A 71 12.48 20.32 -1.82
N ASN A 72 11.36 20.84 -2.30
CA ASN A 72 10.83 22.15 -1.90
C ASN A 72 9.86 22.07 -0.71
N SER A 73 9.51 20.88 -0.23
CA SER A 73 8.66 20.72 0.93
C SER A 73 9.47 20.88 2.22
N GLU A 74 9.01 21.77 3.11
CA GLU A 74 9.57 21.95 4.46
C GLU A 74 9.47 20.69 5.33
N PHE A 75 8.59 19.75 4.97
CA PHE A 75 8.39 18.49 5.70
C PHE A 75 9.04 17.30 4.99
N LEU A 76 8.82 17.15 3.67
CA LEU A 76 9.32 15.97 2.96
C LEU A 76 10.84 16.02 2.74
N ARG A 77 11.41 17.21 2.48
CA ARG A 77 12.85 17.36 2.29
C ARG A 77 13.65 16.87 3.52
N PRO A 78 13.42 17.37 4.75
CA PRO A 78 14.15 16.86 5.90
C PRO A 78 13.82 15.38 6.16
N LEU A 79 12.59 14.92 5.89
CA LEU A 79 12.25 13.52 6.08
C LEU A 79 13.08 12.58 5.19
N PHE A 80 13.16 12.86 3.89
CA PHE A 80 13.80 11.95 2.90
C PHE A 80 15.29 12.23 2.70
N CYS A 81 15.77 13.44 2.94
CA CYS A 81 17.17 13.81 2.65
C CYS A 81 18.10 13.73 3.86
N GLN A 82 17.59 13.36 5.04
CA GLN A 82 18.39 13.16 6.25
C GLN A 82 19.26 11.91 6.17
N SER A 83 20.33 11.83 6.97
CA SER A 83 21.05 10.57 7.14
C SER A 83 20.16 9.51 7.79
N PRO A 84 20.31 8.22 7.48
CA PRO A 84 19.53 7.15 8.10
C PRO A 84 19.59 7.21 9.63
N ASP A 85 18.44 7.07 10.30
CA ASP A 85 18.35 6.90 11.75
C ASP A 85 18.09 5.41 12.02
N THR A 86 19.11 4.69 12.49
CA THR A 86 19.04 3.23 12.74
C THR A 86 18.05 2.85 13.84
N ARG A 87 17.55 3.82 14.61
CA ARG A 87 16.47 3.58 15.57
C ARG A 87 15.14 3.34 14.86
N VAL A 88 14.96 3.94 13.67
CA VAL A 88 13.78 3.80 12.81
C VAL A 88 14.04 2.69 11.80
N ASP A 89 13.58 1.49 12.13
CA ASP A 89 13.76 0.30 11.29
C ASP A 89 12.44 -0.46 11.20
N LEU A 90 11.73 -0.22 10.09
CA LEU A 90 10.43 -0.84 9.83
C LEU A 90 10.55 -2.35 9.63
N PHE A 91 11.66 -2.84 9.05
CA PHE A 91 11.89 -4.26 8.85
C PHE A 91 11.99 -4.97 10.20
N ARG A 92 12.81 -4.44 11.11
CA ARG A 92 12.94 -4.93 12.48
C ARG A 92 11.61 -4.87 13.23
N TRP A 93 10.93 -3.73 13.21
CA TRP A 93 9.68 -3.54 13.95
C TRP A 93 8.57 -4.51 13.51
N ILE A 94 8.42 -4.72 12.20
CA ILE A 94 7.46 -5.69 11.65
C ILE A 94 7.87 -7.11 12.02
N SER A 95 9.16 -7.46 11.87
CA SER A 95 9.67 -8.80 12.19
C SER A 95 9.46 -9.17 13.66
N GLU A 96 9.64 -8.21 14.57
CA GLU A 96 9.43 -8.37 16.01
C GLU A 96 7.96 -8.26 16.46
N GLY A 97 7.02 -8.00 15.53
CA GLY A 97 5.59 -7.88 15.85
C GLY A 97 5.24 -6.65 16.70
N LYS A 98 5.96 -5.54 16.53
CA LYS A 98 5.71 -4.29 17.28
C LYS A 98 4.42 -3.62 16.85
N VAL A 99 3.81 -2.89 17.78
CA VAL A 99 2.76 -1.91 17.48
C VAL A 99 3.40 -0.56 17.20
N VAL A 100 3.21 -0.05 15.98
CA VAL A 100 3.77 1.23 15.54
C VAL A 100 2.62 2.16 15.16
N LEU A 101 2.61 3.35 15.77
CA LEU A 101 1.61 4.39 15.47
C LEU A 101 2.28 5.54 14.71
N PHE A 102 1.87 5.73 13.46
CA PHE A 102 2.27 6.90 12.67
C PHE A 102 1.26 8.03 12.86
N ARG A 103 1.64 9.05 13.61
CA ARG A 103 0.80 10.23 13.84
C ARG A 103 1.18 11.34 12.86
N VAL A 104 0.28 11.62 11.93
CA VAL A 104 0.41 12.77 11.01
C VAL A 104 -0.24 13.99 11.65
N PRO A 105 0.48 15.08 11.93
CA PRO A 105 -0.09 16.29 12.51
C PRO A 105 -0.98 17.01 11.49
N THR A 106 -2.29 17.05 11.77
CA THR A 106 -3.28 17.78 10.97
C THR A 106 -2.95 19.28 10.90
N GLY A 107 -3.12 19.88 9.71
CA GLY A 107 -2.96 21.33 9.49
C GLY A 107 -1.52 21.84 9.43
N LYS A 108 -0.51 21.02 9.78
CA LYS A 108 0.90 21.37 9.64
C LYS A 108 1.51 20.89 8.34
N ILE A 109 1.04 19.76 7.82
CA ILE A 109 1.57 19.12 6.61
C ILE A 109 0.58 19.33 5.46
N SER A 110 1.08 19.66 4.27
CA SER A 110 0.24 19.80 3.09
C SER A 110 -0.40 18.46 2.70
N GLU A 111 -1.61 18.49 2.15
CA GLU A 111 -2.35 17.29 1.73
C GLU A 111 -1.50 16.39 0.82
N ARG A 112 -0.82 16.97 -0.16
CA ARG A 112 0.10 16.24 -1.06
C ARG A 112 1.22 15.54 -0.31
N ALA A 113 1.80 16.17 0.72
CA ALA A 113 2.83 15.55 1.53
C ALA A 113 2.28 14.41 2.38
N VAL A 114 1.05 14.54 2.90
CA VAL A 114 0.35 13.45 3.58
C VAL A 114 0.11 12.27 2.63
N GLN A 115 -0.34 12.52 1.40
CA GLN A 115 -0.54 11.48 0.37
C GLN A 115 0.75 10.74 0.04
N ILE A 116 1.86 11.46 -0.17
CA ILE A 116 3.18 10.87 -0.43
C ILE A 116 3.62 10.01 0.76
N LEU A 117 3.44 10.50 1.99
CA LEU A 117 3.81 9.78 3.20
C LEU A 117 2.99 8.50 3.38
N ALA A 118 1.67 8.59 3.22
CA ALA A 118 0.77 7.45 3.34
C ALA A 118 1.10 6.39 2.29
N TYR A 119 1.35 6.81 1.04
CA TYR A 119 1.78 5.91 -0.02
C TYR A 119 3.10 5.21 0.33
N TRP A 120 4.12 5.99 0.71
CA TRP A 120 5.45 5.47 1.02
C TRP A 120 5.42 4.50 2.20
N LEU A 121 4.74 4.84 3.30
CA LEU A 121 4.61 3.96 4.46
C LEU A 121 3.88 2.65 4.11
N THR A 122 2.75 2.76 3.41
CA THR A 122 1.93 1.62 3.00
C THR A 122 2.73 0.68 2.09
N LEU A 123 3.47 1.23 1.13
CA LEU A 123 4.36 0.49 0.25
C LEU A 123 5.47 -0.22 1.03
N ASN A 124 6.19 0.48 1.92
CA ASN A 124 7.29 -0.13 2.66
C ASN A 124 6.83 -1.26 3.58
N VAL A 125 5.67 -1.10 4.26
CA VAL A 125 5.10 -2.18 5.08
C VAL A 125 4.85 -3.42 4.22
N PHE A 126 4.24 -3.25 3.04
CA PHE A 126 3.98 -4.36 2.13
C PHE A 126 5.27 -5.00 1.63
N LEU A 127 6.25 -4.21 1.17
CA LEU A 127 7.53 -4.72 0.67
C LEU A 127 8.31 -5.50 1.74
N VAL A 128 8.29 -5.05 3.00
CA VAL A 128 8.86 -5.80 4.12
C VAL A 128 8.17 -7.16 4.26
N LYS A 129 6.83 -7.21 4.16
CA LYS A 129 6.08 -8.47 4.24
C LYS A 129 6.34 -9.40 3.07
N VAL A 130 6.48 -8.87 1.86
CA VAL A 130 6.93 -9.64 0.69
C VAL A 130 8.34 -10.20 0.90
N ALA A 131 9.29 -9.39 1.37
CA ALA A 131 10.66 -9.81 1.64
C ALA A 131 10.74 -10.90 2.74
N LEU A 132 9.86 -10.84 3.73
CA LEU A 132 9.74 -11.89 4.74
C LEU A 132 9.17 -13.20 4.18
N GLY A 133 8.46 -13.16 3.04
CA GLY A 133 7.90 -14.34 2.39
C GLY A 133 6.92 -15.10 3.27
N GLY A 134 6.10 -14.39 4.04
CA GLY A 134 5.16 -14.98 5.00
C GLY A 134 5.79 -15.43 6.34
N ARG A 135 7.10 -15.25 6.53
CA ARG A 135 7.77 -15.46 7.83
C ARG A 135 7.48 -14.32 8.80
N GLY A 136 7.71 -14.58 10.09
CA GLY A 136 7.52 -13.61 11.17
C GLY A 136 6.07 -13.46 11.63
N ALA A 137 5.80 -12.39 12.39
CA ALA A 137 4.47 -12.09 12.91
C ALA A 137 3.48 -11.73 11.80
N GLY A 138 2.20 -12.06 12.01
CA GLY A 138 1.10 -11.50 11.22
C GLY A 138 1.01 -9.99 11.42
N THR A 139 0.66 -9.25 10.38
CA THR A 139 0.67 -7.79 10.41
C THR A 139 -0.68 -7.21 10.00
N TYR A 140 -1.28 -6.44 10.89
CA TYR A 140 -2.44 -5.61 10.58
C TYR A 140 -1.98 -4.21 10.20
N LEU A 141 -2.25 -3.79 8.96
CA LEU A 141 -2.04 -2.41 8.54
C LEU A 141 -3.35 -1.63 8.71
N VAL A 142 -3.42 -0.84 9.78
CA VAL A 142 -4.63 -0.06 10.10
C VAL A 142 -4.56 1.31 9.43
N LEU A 143 -5.49 1.57 8.52
CA LEU A 143 -5.65 2.82 7.80
C LEU A 143 -6.90 3.53 8.31
N ASN A 144 -6.70 4.59 9.09
CA ASN A 144 -7.79 5.38 9.67
C ASN A 144 -8.14 6.56 8.78
N GLU A 145 -9.40 6.65 8.35
CA GLU A 145 -9.92 7.67 7.44
C GLU A 145 -9.11 7.82 6.13
N PRO A 146 -8.85 6.72 5.38
CA PRO A 146 -7.94 6.77 4.24
C PRO A 146 -8.36 7.72 3.13
N HIS A 147 -9.66 8.01 3.00
CA HIS A 147 -10.17 9.01 2.06
C HIS A 147 -9.48 10.40 2.17
N GLN A 148 -8.87 10.73 3.31
CA GLN A 148 -8.13 11.98 3.52
C GLN A 148 -6.71 11.99 2.91
N PHE A 149 -6.16 10.81 2.58
CA PHE A 149 -4.79 10.66 2.10
C PHE A 149 -4.65 9.71 0.92
N LEU A 150 -5.76 9.20 0.38
CA LEU A 150 -5.75 8.43 -0.86
C LEU A 150 -5.28 9.29 -2.03
N SER A 151 -4.49 8.66 -2.89
CA SER A 151 -4.13 9.13 -4.22
C SER A 151 -4.44 8.02 -5.21
N ASP A 152 -4.57 8.34 -6.49
CA ASP A 152 -4.91 7.35 -7.52
C ASP A 152 -3.89 6.19 -7.54
N GLY A 153 -2.61 6.49 -7.32
CA GLY A 153 -1.57 5.46 -7.17
C GLY A 153 -1.72 4.61 -5.91
N LEU A 154 -2.10 5.22 -4.77
CA LEU A 154 -2.32 4.47 -3.53
C LEU A 154 -3.53 3.55 -3.65
N VAL A 155 -4.60 4.00 -4.29
CA VAL A 155 -5.79 3.19 -4.53
C VAL A 155 -5.42 1.94 -5.34
N HIS A 156 -4.74 2.12 -6.47
CA HIS A 156 -4.31 0.98 -7.29
C HIS A 156 -3.42 0.02 -6.50
N PHE A 157 -2.49 0.56 -5.70
CA PHE A 157 -1.64 -0.27 -4.86
C PHE A 157 -2.43 -1.03 -3.78
N MET A 158 -3.44 -0.40 -3.17
CA MET A 158 -4.29 -1.03 -2.18
C MET A 158 -5.17 -2.14 -2.77
N GLU A 159 -5.60 -2.04 -4.03
CA GLU A 159 -6.29 -3.11 -4.74
C GLU A 159 -5.42 -4.38 -4.82
N HIS A 160 -4.14 -4.22 -5.19
CA HIS A 160 -3.15 -5.31 -5.17
C HIS A 160 -2.90 -5.83 -3.75
N MET A 161 -2.82 -4.94 -2.76
CA MET A 161 -2.62 -5.34 -1.37
C MET A 161 -3.78 -6.16 -0.82
N LEU A 162 -5.02 -5.81 -1.17
CA LEU A 162 -6.22 -6.53 -0.73
C LEU A 162 -6.26 -7.96 -1.28
N SER A 163 -5.80 -8.19 -2.51
CA SER A 163 -5.77 -9.51 -3.13
C SER A 163 -4.55 -10.34 -2.73
N GLU A 164 -3.37 -9.72 -2.58
CA GLU A 164 -2.10 -10.44 -2.39
C GLU A 164 -1.57 -10.42 -0.95
N GLY A 165 -1.95 -9.44 -0.14
CA GLY A 165 -1.41 -9.24 1.21
C GLY A 165 -1.56 -10.46 2.11
N LEU A 166 -2.66 -11.20 1.95
CA LEU A 166 -2.95 -12.42 2.72
C LEU A 166 -1.87 -13.50 2.52
N LYS A 167 -1.31 -13.63 1.31
CA LYS A 167 -0.21 -14.57 1.01
C LYS A 167 1.01 -14.30 1.90
N TYR A 168 1.19 -13.06 2.30
CA TYR A 168 2.31 -12.59 3.13
C TYR A 168 1.94 -12.42 4.60
N ARG A 169 0.78 -12.94 5.04
CA ARG A 169 0.25 -12.79 6.41
C ARG A 169 0.10 -11.32 6.81
N MET A 170 -0.33 -10.50 5.86
CA MET A 170 -0.65 -9.09 6.05
C MET A 170 -2.13 -8.86 5.75
N ALA A 171 -2.83 -8.20 6.68
CA ALA A 171 -4.24 -7.87 6.52
C ALA A 171 -4.42 -6.35 6.66
N PRO A 172 -4.90 -5.64 5.62
CA PRO A 172 -5.29 -4.25 5.77
C PRO A 172 -6.58 -4.14 6.60
N VAL A 173 -6.66 -3.13 7.46
CA VAL A 173 -7.86 -2.76 8.23
C VAL A 173 -8.19 -1.32 7.88
N ILE A 174 -9.31 -1.11 7.18
CA ILE A 174 -9.70 0.19 6.66
C ILE A 174 -10.86 0.70 7.51
N ILE A 175 -10.68 1.87 8.12
CA ILE A 175 -11.67 2.49 9.02
C ILE A 175 -12.16 3.78 8.38
N PHE A 176 -13.48 3.89 8.20
CA PHE A 176 -14.13 5.04 7.60
C PHE A 176 -15.60 5.12 8.04
N HIS A 177 -16.23 6.27 7.85
CA HIS A 177 -17.61 6.52 8.25
C HIS A 177 -18.63 6.08 7.21
N HIS A 178 -18.42 6.33 5.92
CA HIS A 178 -19.38 5.99 4.89
C HIS A 178 -18.73 5.86 3.51
N PHE A 179 -19.25 4.95 2.67
CA PHE A 179 -18.70 4.67 1.34
C PHE A 179 -18.62 5.92 0.42
N THR A 180 -19.49 6.91 0.63
CA THR A 180 -19.46 8.15 -0.16
C THR A 180 -18.21 9.00 0.10
N GLN A 181 -17.42 8.74 1.14
CA GLN A 181 -16.08 9.33 1.31
C GLN A 181 -15.14 8.93 0.17
N PHE A 182 -15.39 7.79 -0.48
CA PHE A 182 -14.62 7.26 -1.61
C PHE A 182 -15.30 7.54 -2.95
N LYS A 183 -16.17 8.56 -3.07
CA LYS A 183 -16.87 8.88 -4.33
C LYS A 183 -15.92 9.04 -5.54
N ARG A 184 -14.73 9.60 -5.33
CA ARG A 184 -13.68 9.74 -6.36
C ARG A 184 -13.08 8.39 -6.78
N TYR A 185 -13.21 7.37 -5.94
CA TYR A 185 -12.60 6.06 -6.02
C TYR A 185 -13.65 4.96 -5.93
N SER A 186 -14.73 5.07 -6.72
CA SER A 186 -15.85 4.11 -6.66
C SER A 186 -15.40 2.66 -6.92
N GLY A 187 -14.49 2.44 -7.87
CA GLY A 187 -13.93 1.11 -8.13
C GLY A 187 -13.22 0.48 -6.93
N PHE A 188 -12.64 1.29 -6.05
CA PHE A 188 -12.03 0.82 -4.81
C PHE A 188 -13.09 0.27 -3.83
N VAL A 189 -14.27 0.90 -3.77
CA VAL A 189 -15.40 0.39 -2.97
C VAL A 189 -15.88 -0.95 -3.50
N ASP A 190 -16.04 -1.06 -4.82
CA ASP A 190 -16.46 -2.32 -5.44
C ASP A 190 -15.43 -3.44 -5.21
N MET A 191 -14.15 -3.11 -5.27
CA MET A 191 -13.07 -4.05 -4.92
C MET A 191 -13.13 -4.48 -3.45
N MET A 192 -13.33 -3.56 -2.51
CA MET A 192 -13.49 -3.92 -1.08
C MET A 192 -14.68 -4.86 -0.86
N MET A 193 -15.78 -4.65 -1.59
CA MET A 193 -16.96 -5.53 -1.55
C MET A 193 -16.68 -6.91 -2.16
N ALA A 194 -15.87 -6.97 -3.22
CA ALA A 194 -15.50 -8.21 -3.91
C ALA A 194 -14.37 -8.99 -3.22
N ALA A 195 -13.51 -8.31 -2.47
CA ALA A 195 -12.32 -8.89 -1.83
C ALA A 195 -12.64 -9.88 -0.69
N SER A 196 -13.92 -10.20 -0.46
CA SER A 196 -14.36 -11.09 0.61
C SER A 196 -13.75 -10.62 1.94
N ALA A 197 -14.08 -9.40 2.34
CA ALA A 197 -13.59 -8.77 3.54
C ALA A 197 -14.51 -9.05 4.74
N ASN A 198 -13.95 -9.07 5.95
CA ASN A 198 -14.74 -9.05 7.17
C ASN A 198 -15.22 -7.62 7.46
N TRP A 199 -16.50 -7.46 7.75
CA TRP A 199 -17.10 -6.15 8.05
C TRP A 199 -17.43 -6.00 9.53
N HIS A 200 -17.16 -4.80 10.03
CA HIS A 200 -17.56 -4.36 11.37
C HIS A 200 -18.39 -3.08 11.22
N VAL A 201 -19.72 -3.23 11.30
CA VAL A 201 -20.65 -2.12 11.08
C VAL A 201 -21.09 -1.57 12.43
N TYR A 202 -20.50 -0.44 12.81
CA TYR A 202 -20.91 0.30 14.01
C TYR A 202 -22.17 1.11 13.73
N LYS A 203 -22.87 1.53 14.80
CA LYS A 203 -24.00 2.45 14.68
C LYS A 203 -23.62 3.67 13.84
N ASN A 204 -24.32 3.83 12.73
CA ASN A 204 -24.14 4.94 11.79
C ASN A 204 -25.44 5.73 11.64
N THR A 205 -25.32 7.01 11.28
CA THR A 205 -26.46 7.85 10.88
C THR A 205 -26.74 7.74 9.38
N ASN A 206 -25.79 7.23 8.59
CA ASN A 206 -25.92 7.04 7.15
C ASN A 206 -26.48 5.64 6.82
N ALA A 207 -27.75 5.58 6.42
CA ALA A 207 -28.42 4.34 6.01
C ALA A 207 -27.74 3.66 4.80
N GLY A 208 -27.08 4.42 3.92
CA GLY A 208 -26.43 3.91 2.71
C GLY A 208 -25.30 2.90 2.99
N VAL A 209 -24.69 2.94 4.18
CA VAL A 209 -23.72 1.90 4.61
C VAL A 209 -24.42 0.55 4.80
N TYR A 210 -25.59 0.57 5.43
CA TYR A 210 -26.38 -0.63 5.68
C TYR A 210 -27.02 -1.14 4.39
N GLU A 211 -27.52 -0.26 3.53
CA GLU A 211 -28.06 -0.63 2.21
C GLU A 211 -27.03 -1.36 1.35
N ARG A 212 -25.77 -0.88 1.32
CA ARG A 212 -24.70 -1.51 0.54
C ARG A 212 -24.32 -2.89 1.08
N LEU A 213 -24.44 -3.09 2.39
CA LEU A 213 -24.15 -4.35 3.07
C LEU A 213 -25.40 -5.22 3.30
N MET A 214 -26.57 -4.80 2.82
CA MET A 214 -27.83 -5.52 2.98
C MET A 214 -27.80 -6.98 2.48
N PRO A 215 -27.04 -7.35 1.44
CA PRO A 215 -26.86 -8.76 1.07
C PRO A 215 -26.32 -9.62 2.23
N TYR A 216 -25.64 -9.00 3.19
CA TYR A 216 -25.03 -9.65 4.34
C TYR A 216 -25.67 -9.26 5.67
N LEU A 217 -26.71 -8.42 5.70
CA LEU A 217 -27.29 -7.89 6.93
C LEU A 217 -28.77 -8.25 7.05
N SER A 218 -29.29 -8.23 8.28
CA SER A 218 -30.73 -8.29 8.50
C SER A 218 -31.40 -6.99 8.07
N ARG A 219 -32.65 -7.06 7.59
CA ARG A 219 -33.41 -5.89 7.10
C ARG A 219 -33.57 -4.77 8.13
N ASN A 220 -33.55 -5.09 9.43
CA ASN A 220 -33.71 -4.16 10.54
C ASN A 220 -32.39 -3.79 11.24
N ALA A 221 -31.23 -4.10 10.61
CA ALA A 221 -29.92 -3.87 11.20
C ALA A 221 -29.68 -2.39 11.55
N PHE A 222 -30.19 -1.47 10.74
CA PHE A 222 -30.02 -0.03 10.93
C PHE A 222 -30.70 0.48 12.20
N GLU A 223 -31.93 0.03 12.47
CA GLU A 223 -32.73 0.44 13.62
C GLU A 223 -32.22 -0.23 14.91
N THR A 224 -31.80 -1.49 14.81
CA THR A 224 -31.48 -2.32 15.99
C THR A 224 -30.06 -2.09 16.54
N THR A 225 -29.10 -1.67 15.70
CA THR A 225 -27.73 -1.41 16.18
C THR A 225 -27.72 -0.24 17.15
N LYS A 226 -27.22 -0.44 18.37
CA LYS A 226 -27.11 0.60 19.41
C LYS A 226 -25.73 1.24 19.45
N ARG A 227 -25.62 2.37 20.16
CA ARG A 227 -24.32 3.00 20.46
C ARG A 227 -23.46 2.01 21.25
N PHE A 228 -22.16 1.94 20.94
CA PHE A 228 -21.23 0.95 21.48
C PHE A 228 -21.57 -0.51 21.14
N GLN A 229 -22.30 -0.73 20.04
CA GLN A 229 -22.41 -2.05 19.42
C GLN A 229 -21.90 -1.99 17.99
N PHE A 230 -21.48 -3.16 17.50
CA PHE A 230 -21.21 -3.37 16.08
C PHE A 230 -21.86 -4.67 15.61
N ILE A 231 -22.17 -4.72 14.33
CA ILE A 231 -22.53 -5.95 13.63
C ILE A 231 -21.26 -6.51 13.00
N GLY A 232 -20.91 -7.74 13.35
CA GLY A 232 -19.85 -8.51 12.71
C GLY A 232 -20.41 -9.32 11.54
N VAL A 233 -19.82 -9.14 10.35
CA VAL A 233 -20.08 -9.95 9.16
C VAL A 233 -18.77 -10.58 8.75
N TRP A 234 -18.57 -11.85 9.11
CA TRP A 234 -17.29 -12.52 8.99
C TRP A 234 -17.37 -13.71 8.05
N LEU A 235 -16.24 -14.01 7.42
CA LEU A 235 -16.05 -15.21 6.63
C LEU A 235 -15.56 -16.37 7.49
N ASN A 236 -16.08 -17.55 7.22
CA ASN A 236 -15.56 -18.79 7.76
C ASN A 236 -14.30 -19.24 7.00
N VAL A 237 -13.74 -20.38 7.42
CA VAL A 237 -12.54 -20.99 6.79
C VAL A 237 -12.78 -21.43 5.34
N ALA A 238 -14.03 -21.62 4.93
CA ALA A 238 -14.41 -21.94 3.55
C ALA A 238 -14.58 -20.68 2.68
N GLY A 239 -14.44 -19.47 3.24
CA GLY A 239 -14.64 -18.22 2.51
C GLY A 239 -16.11 -17.86 2.30
N GLU A 240 -17.01 -18.44 3.08
CA GLU A 240 -18.44 -18.14 3.07
C GLU A 240 -18.79 -17.24 4.27
N TYR A 241 -19.70 -16.29 4.07
CA TYR A 241 -20.15 -15.44 5.17
C TYR A 241 -21.01 -16.23 6.16
N GLU A 242 -20.66 -16.15 7.43
CA GLU A 242 -21.49 -16.67 8.50
C GLU A 242 -22.69 -15.75 8.80
N ALA A 243 -23.64 -16.27 9.59
CA ALA A 243 -24.74 -15.46 10.09
C ALA A 243 -24.20 -14.23 10.84
N PRO A 244 -24.63 -13.01 10.49
CA PRO A 244 -24.19 -11.80 11.17
C PRO A 244 -24.54 -11.84 12.64
N PHE A 245 -23.64 -11.31 13.47
CA PHE A 245 -23.86 -11.23 14.92
C PHE A 245 -23.71 -9.79 15.40
N VAL A 246 -24.40 -9.47 16.50
CA VAL A 246 -24.24 -8.20 17.20
C VAL A 246 -23.33 -8.43 18.40
N ALA A 247 -22.34 -7.56 18.58
CA ALA A 247 -21.45 -7.59 19.71
C ALA A 247 -21.33 -6.20 20.35
N ASP A 248 -21.14 -6.19 21.68
CA ASP A 248 -20.84 -4.97 22.41
C ASP A 248 -19.38 -4.58 22.17
N ALA A 249 -19.17 -3.34 21.74
CA ALA A 249 -17.86 -2.74 21.61
C ALA A 249 -17.29 -2.48 23.01
N LEU A 250 -15.99 -2.70 23.17
CA LEU A 250 -15.31 -2.33 24.40
C LEU A 250 -15.49 -0.83 24.69
N PRO A 251 -15.64 -0.44 25.96
CA PRO A 251 -15.77 0.96 26.33
C PRO A 251 -14.54 1.75 25.86
N ILE A 252 -14.76 3.02 25.48
CA ILE A 252 -13.68 3.91 25.07
C ILE A 252 -12.61 3.94 26.17
N VAL A 253 -11.38 3.70 25.76
CA VAL A 253 -10.23 3.48 26.65
C VAL A 253 -9.90 4.69 27.55
N GLY A 254 -10.54 5.85 27.33
CA GLY A 254 -10.42 7.05 28.16
C GLY A 254 -10.80 6.86 29.62
N MET A 255 -11.60 5.85 29.97
CA MET A 255 -11.84 5.47 31.38
C MET A 255 -10.87 4.41 31.92
N ARG A 256 -10.19 3.64 31.06
CA ARG A 256 -9.26 2.58 31.47
C ARG A 256 -7.85 3.11 31.72
N TYR A 257 -7.52 4.24 31.11
CA TYR A 257 -6.32 5.02 31.39
C TYR A 257 -6.76 6.45 31.71
N LYS A 258 -7.00 6.76 33.00
CA LYS A 258 -6.65 8.11 33.48
C LYS A 258 -5.21 8.30 33.02
N ALA A 259 -5.02 9.10 31.98
CA ALA A 259 -3.79 9.16 31.24
C ALA A 259 -2.62 9.32 32.22
N GLU A 260 -1.93 8.22 32.51
CA GLU A 260 -0.54 8.27 32.96
C GLU A 260 0.14 9.07 31.86
N LYS A 261 0.40 10.35 32.14
CA LYS A 261 1.18 11.26 31.31
C LYS A 261 2.61 10.75 31.06
N GLU A 262 2.91 9.51 31.44
CA GLU A 262 4.22 8.92 31.57
C GLU A 262 4.41 7.61 30.79
N ARG A 263 3.48 7.22 29.89
CA ARG A 263 3.87 6.22 28.88
C ARG A 263 4.88 6.85 27.94
N LYS A 264 6.16 6.69 28.29
CA LYS A 264 7.36 6.95 27.48
C LYS A 264 7.31 6.06 26.24
N GLY A 265 6.42 6.37 25.30
CA GLY A 265 6.64 5.94 23.92
C GLY A 265 8.01 6.45 23.51
N ALA A 266 8.86 5.57 23.01
CA ALA A 266 10.13 6.00 22.43
C ALA A 266 9.78 6.91 21.24
N GLY A 267 9.87 8.22 21.43
CA GLY A 267 9.75 9.18 20.36
C GLY A 267 10.95 9.00 19.45
N PHE A 268 10.71 8.56 18.22
CA PHE A 268 11.76 8.45 17.21
C PHE A 268 11.78 9.70 16.33
N GLY A 269 12.98 10.14 15.95
CA GLY A 269 13.17 11.28 15.08
C GLY A 269 14.22 12.27 15.60
N ARG A 270 14.45 13.28 14.78
CA ARG A 270 15.33 14.43 15.07
C ARG A 270 14.55 15.72 14.82
N PRO A 271 14.85 16.82 15.53
CA PRO A 271 14.31 18.12 15.21
C PRO A 271 14.55 18.48 13.74
N ILE A 272 13.53 19.02 13.07
CA ILE A 272 13.62 19.42 11.65
C ILE A 272 14.78 20.42 11.43
N THR A 273 14.97 21.34 12.38
CA THR A 273 16.05 22.34 12.33
C THR A 273 17.43 21.70 12.32
N GLU A 274 17.67 20.67 13.12
CA GLU A 274 18.93 19.91 13.16
C GLU A 274 19.17 19.19 11.84
N VAL A 275 18.14 18.53 11.31
CA VAL A 275 18.20 17.82 10.03
C VAL A 275 18.50 18.77 8.87
N LEU A 276 17.85 19.93 8.82
CA LEU A 276 18.10 20.93 7.78
C LEU A 276 19.52 21.50 7.87
N ALA A 277 20.05 21.72 9.07
CA ALA A 277 21.43 22.13 9.28
C ALA A 277 22.42 21.06 8.78
N GLN A 278 22.15 19.79 9.07
CA GLN A 278 22.94 18.66 8.57
C GLN A 278 22.95 18.60 7.03
N ILE A 279 21.77 18.74 6.40
CA ILE A 279 21.65 18.75 4.93
C ILE A 279 22.45 19.92 4.33
N LYS A 280 22.38 21.12 4.94
CA LYS A 280 23.11 22.29 4.47
C LYS A 280 24.62 22.07 4.53
N ARG A 281 25.12 21.49 5.62
CA ARG A 281 26.55 21.17 5.79
C ARG A 281 27.04 20.18 4.74
N ARG A 282 26.34 19.06 4.54
CA ARG A 282 26.68 18.06 3.51
C ARG A 282 26.72 18.66 2.10
N ASN A 283 25.77 19.55 1.78
CA ASN A 283 25.74 20.21 0.48
C ASN A 283 26.89 21.20 0.27
N ALA A 284 27.43 21.79 1.35
CA ALA A 284 28.61 22.64 1.28
C ALA A 284 29.88 21.81 1.06
N GLU A 285 30.00 20.68 1.78
CA GLU A 285 31.12 19.73 1.64
C GLU A 285 31.17 19.09 0.24
N ALA A 286 30.01 18.84 -0.41
CA ALA A 286 29.95 18.27 -1.76
C ALA A 286 30.25 19.27 -2.90
N ARG A 287 30.37 20.58 -2.58
CA ARG A 287 30.63 21.65 -3.56
C ARG A 287 32.05 22.21 -3.46
N GLY A 288 32.80 21.84 -2.43
CA GLY A 288 34.24 22.12 -2.28
C GLY A 288 35.06 20.93 -2.73
#